data_AF-A0A9X9BET0-F1
#
_entry.id   AF-A0A9X9BET0-F1
#
_cell.length_a   1.000
_cell.length_b   1.000
_cell.length_c   1.000
_cell.angle_alpha   90.00
_cell.angle_beta   90.00
_cell.angle_gamma   90.00
#
_symmetry.space_group_name_H-M   'P 1'
#
loop_
_entity.id
_entity.type
_entity.pdbx_description
1 polymer ?
#
loop_
_entity_poly.entity_id
_entity_poly.type
_entity_poly.pdbx_seq_one_letter_code
_entity_poly.pdbx_strand_id
1 'polypeptide(L)' 'MPQKKHKPEEIVAKLRQVDVLLSQGKSVGEAVRTIGVTQFTYYRWRKEF' A
#
# COMPACT_ATOMS: atom_id res chain seq x y z
N MET A 1 16.69 8.54 8.66
CA MET A 1 15.37 8.67 9.29
C MET A 1 14.98 7.31 9.85
N PRO A 2 14.56 7.19 11.12
CA PRO A 2 14.15 5.89 11.65
C PRO A 2 12.98 5.37 10.82
N GLN A 3 13.16 4.24 10.14
CA GLN A 3 12.07 3.55 9.46
C GLN A 3 11.08 3.11 10.53
N LYS A 4 10.02 3.89 10.75
CA LYS A 4 8.87 3.43 11.53
C LYS A 4 8.34 2.18 10.82
N LYS A 5 8.58 1.00 11.42
CA LYS A 5 8.05 -0.26 10.92
C LYS A 5 6.53 -0.15 10.96
N HIS A 6 5.89 -0.39 9.82
CA HIS A 6 4.44 -0.54 9.78
C HIS A 6 4.06 -1.82 10.52
N LYS A 7 3.08 -1.73 11.41
CA LYS A 7 2.48 -2.91 12.02
C LYS A 7 1.69 -3.70 10.96
N PRO A 8 1.53 -5.03 11.10
CA PRO A 8 0.73 -5.85 10.20
C PRO A 8 -0.66 -5.28 9.92
N GLU A 9 -1.33 -4.75 10.94
CA GLU A 9 -2.68 -4.18 10.81
C GLU A 9 -2.68 -2.91 9.94
N GLU A 10 -1.65 -2.07 10.07
CA GLU A 10 -1.48 -0.88 9.23
C GLU A 10 -1.21 -1.27 7.78
N ILE A 11 -0.46 -2.35 7.54
CA ILE A 11 -0.17 -2.87 6.20
C ILE A 11 -1.46 -3.34 5.53
N VAL A 12 -2.25 -4.16 6.23
CA VAL A 12 -3.53 -4.67 5.71
C VAL A 12 -4.52 -3.52 5.45
N ALA A 13 -4.59 -2.53 6.33
CA ALA A 13 -5.43 -1.35 6.12
C ALA A 13 -5.00 -0.55 4.86
N LYS A 14 -3.69 -0.37 4.67
CA LYS A 14 -3.14 0.29 3.47
C LYS A 14 -3.40 -0.50 2.20
N LEU A 15 -3.27 -1.83 2.22
CA LEU A 15 -3.58 -2.69 1.07
C LEU A 15 -5.05 -2.56 0.66
N ARG A 16 -5.97 -2.61 1.62
CA ARG A 16 -7.41 -2.37 1.36
C ARG A 16 -7.67 -0.99 0.76
N GLN A 17 -6.98 0.04 1.23
CA GLN A 17 -7.09 1.39 0.67
C GLN A 17 -6.61 1.43 -0.79
N VAL A 18 -5.55 0.71 -1.14
CA VAL A 18 -5.11 0.56 -2.53
C VAL A 18 -6.20 -0.13 -3.36
N ASP A 19 -6.79 -1.22 -2.88
CA ASP A 19 -7.85 -1.94 -3.61
C ASP A 19 -9.07 -1.05 -3.89
N VAL A 20 -9.48 -0.22 -2.92
CA VAL A 20 -10.55 0.75 -3.12
C VAL A 20 -10.19 1.75 -4.22
N LEU A 21 -8.96 2.30 -4.22
CA LEU A 21 -8.51 3.24 -5.26
C LEU A 21 -8.43 2.57 -6.64
N LEU A 22 -8.03 1.30 -6.71
CA LEU A 22 -8.05 0.52 -7.95
C LEU A 22 -9.47 0.31 -8.47
N SER A 23 -10.43 0.01 -7.60
CA SER A 23 -11.85 -0.11 -7.98
C SER A 23 -12.46 1.20 -8.50
N GLN A 24 -11.90 2.34 -8.10
CA GLN A 24 -12.24 3.66 -8.63
C GLN A 24 -11.55 3.99 -9.97
N GLY A 25 -10.82 3.03 -10.55
CA GLY A 25 -10.13 3.17 -11.82
C GLY A 25 -8.75 3.82 -11.75
N LYS A 26 -8.21 4.08 -10.54
CA LYS A 26 -6.84 4.59 -10.41
C LYS A 26 -5.82 3.52 -10.76
N SER A 27 -4.67 3.95 -11.29
CA SER A 27 -3.55 3.04 -11.48
C SER A 27 -2.91 2.65 -10.13
N VAL A 28 -2.24 1.49 -10.10
CA VAL A 28 -1.48 1.05 -8.92
C VAL A 28 -0.45 2.10 -8.49
N GLY A 29 0.21 2.76 -9.46
CA GLY A 29 1.20 3.80 -9.19
C GLY A 29 0.61 4.99 -8.43
N GLU A 30 -0.58 5.45 -8.85
CA GLU A 30 -1.29 6.54 -8.17
C GLU A 30 -1.83 6.12 -6.81
N ALA A 31 -2.40 4.92 -6.70
CA ALA A 31 -2.96 4.41 -5.46
C ALA A 31 -1.88 4.27 -4.37
N VAL A 32 -0.74 3.67 -4.74
CA VAL A 32 0.40 3.47 -3.84
C VAL A 32 1.06 4.80 -3.43
N ARG A 33 1.15 5.75 -4.36
CA ARG A 33 1.61 7.12 -4.05
C ARG A 33 0.67 7.84 -3.09
N THR A 34 -0.65 7.62 -3.21
CA THR A 34 -1.68 8.21 -2.34
C THR A 34 -1.52 7.77 -0.89
N ILE A 35 -1.15 6.50 -0.65
CA ILE A 35 -0.95 5.96 0.71
C ILE A 35 0.48 6.15 1.25
N GLY A 36 1.31 6.90 0.53
CA GLY A 36 2.67 7.25 0.92
C GLY A 36 3.64 6.06 0.99
N VAL A 37 3.45 5.05 0.13
CA VAL A 37 4.40 3.92 0.02
C VAL A 37 4.94 3.80 -1.40
N THR A 38 6.00 3.00 -1.57
CA THR A 38 6.57 2.74 -2.90
C THR A 38 5.90 1.53 -3.54
N GLN A 39 5.89 1.47 -4.88
CA GLN A 39 5.36 0.30 -5.59
C GLN A 39 6.08 -0.99 -5.18
N PHE A 40 7.39 -0.92 -4.95
CA PHE A 40 8.18 -2.06 -4.44
C PHE A 40 7.65 -2.55 -3.08
N THR A 41 7.40 -1.64 -2.14
CA THR A 41 6.82 -1.97 -0.84
C THR A 41 5.45 -2.60 -0.97
N TYR A 42 4.58 -2.04 -1.82
CA TYR A 42 3.25 -2.57 -2.09
C TYR A 42 3.30 -4.00 -2.65
N TYR A 43 4.15 -4.26 -3.65
CA TYR A 43 4.28 -5.60 -4.22
C TYR A 43 4.86 -6.61 -3.23
N ARG A 44 5.74 -6.18 -2.32
CA ARG A 44 6.23 -7.05 -1.24
C ARG A 44 5.10 -7.39 -0.27
N TRP A 45 4.35 -6.38 0.18
CA TRP A 45 3.23 -6.57 1.10
C TRP A 45 2.15 -7.48 0.52
N ARG A 46 1.80 -7.34 -0.75
CA ARG A 46 0.85 -8.23 -1.45
C ARG A 46 1.27 -9.71 -1.53
N LYS A 47 2.54 -10.03 -1.26
CA LYS A 47 3.03 -11.40 -1.16
C LYS A 47 3.10 -11.92 0.28
N GLU A 48 3.13 -11.01 1.26
CA GLU A 48 3.43 -11.27 2.66
C GLU A 48 2.18 -11.18 3.56
N PHE A 49 1.15 -10.44 3.11
CA PHE A 49 -0.12 -10.17 3.79
C PHE A 49 -1.29 -10.32 2.81
#